data_AF-A0A8S1C1K0-F1
#
_entry.id   AF-A0A8S1C1K0-F1
#
_cell.length_a   1.000
_cell.length_b   1.000
_cell.length_c   1.000
_cell.angle_alpha   90.00
_cell.angle_beta   90.00
_cell.angle_gamma   90.00
#
_symmetry.space_group_name_H-M   'P 1'
#
loop_
_entity.id
_entity.type
_entity.pdbx_description
1 polymer ?
#
loop_
_entity_poly.entity_id
_entity_poly.type
_entity_poly.pdbx_seq_one_letter_code
_entity_poly.pdbx_strand_id
1 'polypeptide(L)'
;MTLCLAIAATLLTFGALISLLGNAAVPPDGGIFQLVMLTFVALAFGFLASLCKLPPLLGMLIAGIMLKNVGAFNLEGTYLDAVSTLRKLAMVVILIKAGLGLDPLALKRLSCTVLRLAFCPCLVEAVTVMCAANLLLRMPWLWGILLGCVLGAVSPAVVVPSLLGLKEQGYGEDKGIATLVIAASSLDDIAAISLFGIFLGLIFTDQGGNLTMLILQGPIEIFIGIAFGLCYGLLIVYVPHREESNVKIWRILLLLGGGILSVLGSERIGFGGAGPLGLIVAAFVASSGWFSNPNNANITKTVEGFFSTAWVIFQPILFGLIGTEIKFSELETSTLLLGLAVLFFGLCLRVATVWIITVNGILSLKERLFVSIAWFPKATVQALLAPIALDLARETNAPEEMIHLGEQVLTIAVLSILVTAPIGAVAIKFSGPRLLNQMKNEQS
;
A
#
# COMPACT_ATOMS: atom_id res chain seq x y z
N MET A 1 27.27 -13.65 7.73
CA MET A 1 27.33 -12.79 8.94
C MET A 1 25.97 -12.19 9.27
N THR A 2 25.33 -11.46 8.34
CA THR A 2 23.98 -10.88 8.51
C THR A 2 22.87 -11.89 8.81
N LEU A 3 22.87 -13.06 8.16
CA LEU A 3 21.90 -14.13 8.43
C LEU A 3 22.06 -14.73 9.85
N CYS A 4 23.29 -14.98 10.29
CA CYS A 4 23.55 -15.49 11.65
C CYS A 4 23.20 -14.46 12.72
N LEU A 5 23.45 -13.17 12.48
CA LEU A 5 23.00 -12.07 13.34
C LEU A 5 21.47 -11.98 13.38
N ALA A 6 20.79 -12.15 12.25
CA ALA A 6 19.33 -12.17 12.20
C ALA A 6 18.76 -13.37 12.99
N ILE A 7 19.32 -14.57 12.80
CA ILE A 7 18.91 -15.78 13.54
C ILE A 7 19.19 -15.65 15.04
N ALA A 8 20.35 -15.11 15.43
CA ALA A 8 20.69 -14.89 16.83
C ALA A 8 19.78 -13.83 17.48
N ALA A 9 19.51 -12.71 16.78
CA ALA A 9 18.56 -11.71 17.23
C ALA A 9 17.13 -12.27 17.33
N THR A 10 16.76 -13.18 16.41
CA THR A 10 15.48 -13.91 16.42
C THR A 10 15.35 -14.78 17.67
N LEU A 11 16.36 -15.59 17.98
CA LEU A 11 16.36 -16.45 19.16
C LEU A 11 16.35 -15.63 20.47
N LEU A 12 17.08 -14.51 20.51
CA LEU A 12 17.13 -13.62 21.67
C LEU A 12 15.82 -12.87 21.91
N THR A 13 15.21 -12.31 20.86
CA THR A 13 13.91 -11.63 20.97
C THR A 13 12.79 -12.61 21.32
N PHE A 14 12.83 -13.81 20.75
CA PHE A 14 11.91 -14.90 21.07
C PHE A 14 12.05 -15.37 22.53
N GLY A 15 13.28 -15.59 23.00
CA GLY A 15 13.55 -15.91 24.41
C GLY A 15 13.11 -14.80 25.37
N ALA A 16 13.33 -13.53 24.99
CA ALA A 16 12.87 -12.38 25.77
C ALA A 16 11.33 -12.30 25.83
N LEU A 17 10.63 -12.52 24.71
CA LEU A 17 9.17 -12.48 24.64
C LEU A 17 8.52 -13.60 25.47
N ILE A 18 9.05 -14.82 25.40
CA ILE A 18 8.60 -15.94 26.25
C ILE A 18 8.80 -15.59 27.74
N SER A 19 9.93 -14.96 28.07
CA SER A 19 10.23 -14.54 29.45
C SER A 19 9.36 -13.36 29.94
N LEU A 20 8.82 -12.53 29.05
CA LEU A 20 8.06 -11.31 29.39
C LEU A 20 6.54 -11.51 29.42
N LEU A 21 5.98 -12.35 28.54
CA LEU A 21 4.53 -12.40 28.27
C LEU A 21 3.81 -13.66 28.77
N GLY A 22 4.51 -14.60 29.40
CA GLY A 22 3.91 -15.77 30.04
C GLY A 22 2.95 -16.53 29.10
N ASN A 23 1.71 -16.79 29.56
CA ASN A 23 0.71 -17.60 28.85
C ASN A 23 0.27 -17.04 27.47
N ALA A 24 0.40 -15.74 27.21
CA ALA A 24 0.06 -15.14 25.90
C ALA A 24 1.13 -15.40 24.82
N ALA A 25 2.31 -15.88 25.22
CA ALA A 25 3.44 -16.23 24.35
C ALA A 25 3.77 -17.73 24.39
N VAL A 26 2.93 -18.56 25.01
CA VAL A 26 3.14 -20.01 25.08
C VAL A 26 2.95 -20.62 23.67
N PRO A 27 3.95 -21.34 23.14
CA PRO A 27 3.79 -22.12 21.92
C PRO A 27 2.79 -23.26 22.17
N PRO A 28 1.88 -23.59 21.24
CA PRO A 28 1.73 -23.05 19.88
C PRO A 28 0.58 -22.03 19.70
N ASP A 29 -0.27 -21.83 20.72
CA ASP A 29 -1.58 -21.15 20.57
C ASP A 29 -1.61 -19.69 21.03
N GLY A 30 -0.51 -19.16 21.58
CA GLY A 30 -0.44 -17.74 21.95
C GLY A 30 -0.54 -16.82 20.72
N GLY A 31 -1.50 -15.89 20.70
CA GLY A 31 -1.68 -14.99 19.55
C GLY A 31 -0.47 -14.10 19.27
N ILE A 32 0.24 -13.66 20.31
CA ILE A 32 1.48 -12.87 20.17
C ILE A 32 2.61 -13.75 19.64
N PHE A 33 2.67 -15.01 20.07
CA PHE A 33 3.61 -15.98 19.55
C PHE A 33 3.42 -16.19 18.04
N GLN A 34 2.17 -16.34 17.57
CA GLN A 34 1.88 -16.52 16.15
C GLN A 34 2.29 -15.30 15.30
N LEU A 35 2.08 -14.07 15.80
CA LEU A 35 2.51 -12.84 15.10
C LEU A 35 4.04 -12.72 14.99
N VAL A 36 4.73 -13.07 16.06
CA VAL A 36 6.20 -13.05 16.12
C VAL A 36 6.76 -14.14 15.21
N MET A 37 6.21 -15.35 15.30
CA MET A 37 6.58 -16.48 14.45
C MET A 37 6.36 -16.14 12.96
N LEU A 38 5.21 -15.58 12.61
CA LEU A 38 4.91 -15.09 11.26
C LEU A 38 6.00 -14.12 10.77
N THR A 39 6.37 -13.14 11.59
CA THR A 39 7.37 -12.14 11.23
C THR A 39 8.72 -12.78 10.92
N PHE A 40 9.14 -13.76 11.70
CA PHE A 40 10.42 -14.44 11.49
C PHE A 40 10.42 -15.38 10.29
N VAL A 41 9.36 -16.16 10.10
CA VAL A 41 9.22 -17.01 8.91
C VAL A 41 9.16 -16.14 7.65
N ALA A 42 8.45 -15.02 7.69
CA ALA A 42 8.42 -14.04 6.61
C ALA A 42 9.80 -13.45 6.32
N LEU A 43 10.58 -13.10 7.35
CA LEU A 43 11.96 -12.63 7.18
C LEU A 43 12.86 -13.71 6.53
N ALA A 44 12.76 -14.96 6.99
CA ALA A 44 13.55 -16.07 6.47
C ALA A 44 13.23 -16.35 4.98
N PHE A 45 11.95 -16.40 4.63
CA PHE A 45 11.52 -16.58 3.24
C PHE A 45 11.88 -15.36 2.38
N GLY A 46 11.79 -14.14 2.92
CA GLY A 46 12.22 -12.93 2.23
C GLY A 46 13.71 -12.95 1.92
N PHE A 47 14.53 -13.44 2.85
CA PHE A 47 15.96 -13.67 2.63
C PHE A 47 16.19 -14.75 1.57
N LEU A 48 15.46 -15.87 1.63
CA LEU A 48 15.55 -16.93 0.63
C LEU A 48 15.19 -16.43 -0.79
N ALA A 49 14.12 -15.64 -0.92
CA ALA A 49 13.75 -15.01 -2.18
C ALA A 49 14.86 -14.07 -2.70
N SER A 50 15.52 -13.34 -1.79
CA SER A 50 16.64 -12.46 -2.16
C SER A 50 17.84 -13.25 -2.72
N LEU A 51 18.12 -14.45 -2.20
CA LEU A 51 19.16 -15.34 -2.74
C LEU A 51 18.83 -15.80 -4.17
N CYS A 52 17.55 -16.02 -4.46
CA CYS A 52 17.06 -16.35 -5.81
C CYS A 52 16.97 -15.12 -6.74
N LYS A 53 17.52 -13.95 -6.36
CA LYS A 53 17.40 -12.66 -7.06
C LYS A 53 15.97 -12.16 -7.21
N LEU A 54 15.00 -12.70 -6.46
CA LEU A 54 13.63 -12.23 -6.42
C LEU A 54 13.46 -11.09 -5.39
N PRO A 55 12.39 -10.29 -5.48
CA PRO A 55 12.06 -9.29 -4.45
C PRO A 55 11.76 -9.96 -3.09
N PRO A 56 12.32 -9.48 -1.96
CA PRO A 56 12.08 -10.08 -0.64
C PRO A 56 10.61 -10.16 -0.23
N LEU A 57 9.81 -9.17 -0.63
CA LEU A 57 8.35 -9.13 -0.36
C LEU A 57 7.61 -10.37 -0.88
N LEU A 58 8.10 -10.99 -1.96
CA LEU A 58 7.51 -12.22 -2.49
C LEU A 58 7.67 -13.38 -1.51
N GLY A 59 8.86 -13.56 -0.95
CA GLY A 59 9.11 -14.59 0.06
C GLY A 59 8.26 -14.34 1.32
N MET A 60 8.18 -13.10 1.77
CA MET A 60 7.37 -12.72 2.94
C MET A 60 5.88 -13.03 2.74
N LEU A 61 5.34 -12.77 1.54
CA LEU A 61 3.95 -13.12 1.19
C LEU A 61 3.73 -14.63 1.18
N ILE A 62 4.61 -15.40 0.53
CA ILE A 62 4.55 -16.86 0.48
C ILE A 62 4.56 -17.47 1.89
N ALA A 63 5.40 -16.95 2.78
CA ALA A 63 5.44 -17.39 4.17
C ALA A 63 4.08 -17.25 4.87
N GLY A 64 3.42 -16.11 4.72
CA GLY A 64 2.08 -15.89 5.30
C GLY A 64 1.04 -16.86 4.75
N ILE A 65 1.04 -17.07 3.43
CA ILE A 65 0.13 -18.02 2.76
C ILE A 65 0.37 -19.44 3.31
N MET A 66 1.62 -19.88 3.38
CA MET A 66 1.95 -21.21 3.89
C MET A 66 1.51 -21.40 5.34
N LEU A 67 1.80 -20.43 6.21
CA LEU A 67 1.44 -20.52 7.62
C LEU A 67 -0.07 -20.58 7.84
N LYS A 68 -0.85 -19.79 7.08
CA LYS A 68 -2.32 -19.82 7.16
C LYS A 68 -2.89 -21.17 6.73
N ASN A 69 -2.41 -21.71 5.60
CA ASN A 69 -3.00 -22.90 4.98
C ASN A 69 -2.54 -24.22 5.63
N VAL A 70 -1.41 -24.21 6.34
CA VAL A 70 -0.98 -25.34 7.20
C VAL A 70 -1.71 -25.33 8.56
N GLY A 71 -2.45 -24.26 8.87
CA GLY A 71 -3.14 -24.09 10.15
C GLY A 71 -2.24 -23.62 11.29
N ALA A 72 -1.02 -23.16 10.99
CA ALA A 72 -0.05 -22.65 11.97
C ALA A 72 -0.29 -21.17 12.34
N PHE A 73 -1.20 -20.48 11.64
CA PHE A 73 -1.60 -19.10 11.93
C PHE A 73 -3.12 -18.96 11.89
N ASN A 74 -3.74 -19.05 13.06
CA ASN A 74 -5.18 -18.97 13.26
C ASN A 74 -5.45 -18.06 14.46
N LEU A 75 -5.45 -16.75 14.20
CA LEU A 75 -5.80 -15.75 15.21
C LEU A 75 -7.32 -15.59 15.27
N GLU A 76 -7.86 -15.61 16.48
CA GLU A 76 -9.28 -15.35 16.76
C GLU A 76 -9.42 -14.20 17.77
N GLY A 77 -10.57 -13.51 17.74
CA GLY A 77 -10.92 -12.45 18.69
C GLY A 77 -9.99 -11.24 18.67
N THR A 78 -9.56 -10.78 19.85
CA THR A 78 -8.80 -9.53 20.10
C THR A 78 -7.52 -9.39 19.27
N TYR A 79 -6.95 -10.49 18.79
CA TYR A 79 -5.74 -10.46 17.97
C TYR A 79 -5.98 -9.96 16.54
N LEU A 80 -7.21 -10.03 16.02
CA LEU A 80 -7.56 -9.50 14.70
C LEU A 80 -7.48 -7.97 14.65
N ASP A 81 -7.94 -7.29 15.71
CA ASP A 81 -7.81 -5.84 15.86
C ASP A 81 -6.34 -5.40 15.94
N ALA A 82 -5.52 -6.20 16.63
CA ALA A 82 -4.08 -5.98 16.70
C ALA A 82 -3.43 -6.12 15.32
N VAL A 83 -3.81 -7.13 14.53
CA VAL A 83 -3.35 -7.32 13.13
C VAL A 83 -3.74 -6.13 12.26
N SER A 84 -5.00 -5.68 12.34
CA SER A 84 -5.48 -4.51 11.58
C SER A 84 -4.66 -3.26 11.93
N THR A 85 -4.46 -3.00 13.22
CA THR A 85 -3.65 -1.87 13.70
C THR A 85 -2.19 -1.97 13.24
N LEU A 86 -1.61 -3.16 13.28
CA LEU A 86 -0.23 -3.40 12.89
C LEU A 86 0.00 -3.17 11.37
N ARG A 87 -0.97 -3.57 10.54
CA ARG A 87 -0.97 -3.23 9.09
C ARG A 87 -0.99 -1.72 8.87
N LYS A 88 -1.82 -0.99 9.61
CA LYS A 88 -1.92 0.48 9.53
C LYS A 88 -0.62 1.15 9.97
N LEU A 89 0.04 0.66 11.02
CA LEU A 89 1.36 1.15 11.46
C LEU A 89 2.44 0.93 10.38
N ALA A 90 2.47 -0.25 9.76
CA ALA A 90 3.38 -0.50 8.65
C ALA A 90 3.12 0.45 7.47
N MET A 91 1.84 0.70 7.15
CA MET A 91 1.43 1.67 6.13
C MET A 91 1.93 3.07 6.47
N VAL A 92 1.78 3.54 7.71
CA VAL A 92 2.29 4.84 8.15
C VAL A 92 3.79 4.96 7.85
N VAL A 93 4.59 3.96 8.22
CA VAL A 93 6.04 3.97 8.01
C VAL A 93 6.42 4.06 6.53
N ILE A 94 5.78 3.27 5.65
CA ILE A 94 6.08 3.32 4.21
C ILE A 94 5.61 4.61 3.56
N LEU A 95 4.48 5.18 3.99
CA LEU A 95 3.96 6.42 3.44
C LEU A 95 4.80 7.63 3.85
N ILE A 96 5.32 7.66 5.08
CA ILE A 96 6.32 8.65 5.48
C ILE A 96 7.56 8.51 4.60
N LYS A 97 8.08 7.28 4.43
CA LYS A 97 9.24 7.03 3.56
C LYS A 97 8.98 7.48 2.11
N ALA A 98 7.79 7.23 1.58
CA ALA A 98 7.37 7.71 0.26
C ALA A 98 7.40 9.24 0.18
N GLY A 99 6.73 9.93 1.11
CA GLY A 99 6.63 11.38 1.11
C GLY A 99 7.97 12.08 1.27
N LEU A 100 8.85 11.56 2.14
CA LEU A 100 10.21 12.08 2.29
C LEU A 100 11.03 11.96 0.99
N GLY A 101 10.81 10.90 0.21
CA GLY A 101 11.53 10.60 -1.03
C GLY A 101 11.02 11.31 -2.29
N LEU A 102 9.98 12.16 -2.20
CA LEU A 102 9.44 12.91 -3.34
C LEU A 102 10.29 14.16 -3.66
N ASP A 103 10.43 14.48 -4.96
CA ASP A 103 11.09 15.70 -5.43
C ASP A 103 10.05 16.80 -5.76
N PRO A 104 10.11 17.98 -5.11
CA PRO A 104 9.16 19.06 -5.35
C PRO A 104 9.21 19.64 -6.77
N LEU A 105 10.38 19.70 -7.40
CA LEU A 105 10.54 20.24 -8.74
C LEU A 105 9.92 19.29 -9.78
N ALA A 106 10.22 17.99 -9.65
CA ALA A 106 9.60 16.96 -10.47
C ALA A 106 8.08 16.94 -10.31
N LEU A 107 7.57 17.01 -9.08
CA LEU A 107 6.12 16.98 -8.81
C LEU A 107 5.39 18.18 -9.45
N LYS A 108 5.96 19.39 -9.32
CA LYS A 108 5.39 20.59 -9.97
C LYS A 108 5.36 20.44 -11.49
N ARG A 109 6.49 20.00 -12.08
CA ARG A 109 6.62 19.78 -13.53
C ARG A 109 5.65 18.72 -14.07
N LEU A 110 5.37 17.69 -13.28
CA LEU A 110 4.58 16.52 -13.69
C LEU A 110 3.13 16.53 -13.18
N SER A 111 2.71 17.56 -12.46
CA SER A 111 1.39 17.67 -11.81
C SER A 111 0.20 17.25 -12.69
N CYS A 112 0.13 17.73 -13.94
CA CYS A 112 -0.94 17.33 -14.86
C CYS A 112 -0.88 15.84 -15.26
N THR A 113 0.33 15.27 -15.38
CA THR A 113 0.50 13.83 -15.63
C THR A 113 0.16 13.02 -14.38
N VAL A 114 0.51 13.50 -13.18
CA VAL A 114 0.14 12.87 -11.90
C VAL A 114 -1.38 12.74 -11.80
N LEU A 115 -2.13 13.82 -12.05
CA LEU A 115 -3.60 13.79 -11.98
C LEU A 115 -4.21 12.83 -13.01
N ARG A 116 -3.76 12.88 -14.26
CA ARG A 116 -4.24 11.96 -15.31
C ARG A 116 -3.94 10.51 -14.95
N LEU A 117 -2.73 10.23 -14.46
CA LEU A 117 -2.28 8.90 -14.08
C LEU A 117 -3.02 8.35 -12.85
N ALA A 118 -3.41 9.22 -11.91
CA ALA A 118 -4.19 8.84 -10.73
C ALA A 118 -5.65 8.49 -11.05
N PHE A 119 -6.33 9.27 -11.91
CA PHE A 119 -7.77 9.09 -12.12
C PHE A 119 -8.13 8.24 -13.34
N CYS A 120 -7.49 8.48 -14.49
CA CYS A 120 -7.94 7.87 -15.75
C CYS A 120 -7.78 6.33 -15.78
N PRO A 121 -6.63 5.75 -15.42
CA PRO A 121 -6.46 4.30 -15.40
C PRO A 121 -7.37 3.61 -14.38
N CYS A 122 -7.53 4.20 -13.20
CA CYS A 122 -8.42 3.66 -12.16
C CYS A 122 -9.86 3.58 -12.65
N LEU A 123 -10.40 4.66 -13.23
CA LEU A 123 -11.77 4.70 -13.72
C LEU A 123 -12.00 3.75 -14.89
N VAL A 124 -11.05 3.71 -15.85
CA VAL A 124 -11.15 2.79 -16.99
C VAL A 124 -11.08 1.34 -16.53
N GLU A 125 -10.18 1.01 -15.60
CA GLU A 125 -10.10 -0.35 -15.05
C GLU A 125 -11.37 -0.69 -14.28
N ALA A 126 -11.89 0.20 -13.44
CA ALA A 126 -13.11 -0.05 -12.67
C ALA A 126 -14.32 -0.35 -13.56
N VAL A 127 -14.52 0.44 -14.63
CA VAL A 127 -15.59 0.21 -15.62
C VAL A 127 -15.34 -1.08 -16.40
N THR A 128 -14.09 -1.39 -16.75
CA THR A 128 -13.72 -2.63 -17.44
C THR A 128 -14.04 -3.85 -16.58
N VAL A 129 -13.64 -3.81 -15.32
CA VAL A 129 -13.90 -4.87 -14.33
C VAL A 129 -15.40 -5.01 -14.10
N MET A 130 -16.15 -3.91 -14.01
CA MET A 130 -17.61 -3.93 -13.91
C MET A 130 -18.24 -4.69 -15.08
N CYS A 131 -17.88 -4.34 -16.31
CA CYS A 131 -18.39 -5.00 -17.51
C CYS A 131 -17.97 -6.48 -17.56
N ALA A 132 -16.69 -6.78 -17.27
CA ALA A 132 -16.17 -8.13 -17.28
C ALA A 132 -16.80 -9.01 -16.19
N ALA A 133 -17.00 -8.50 -14.98
CA ALA A 133 -17.63 -9.20 -13.88
C ALA A 133 -19.11 -9.50 -14.17
N ASN A 134 -19.85 -8.56 -14.75
CA ASN A 134 -21.23 -8.80 -15.16
C ASN A 134 -21.31 -9.86 -16.29
N LEU A 135 -20.39 -9.83 -17.27
CA LEU A 135 -20.42 -10.78 -18.39
C LEU A 135 -19.91 -12.18 -18.01
N LEU A 136 -18.86 -12.29 -17.20
CA LEU A 136 -18.17 -13.55 -16.90
C LEU A 136 -18.69 -14.22 -15.63
N LEU A 137 -18.95 -13.43 -14.58
CA LEU A 137 -19.37 -13.91 -13.26
C LEU A 137 -20.87 -13.73 -13.01
N ARG A 138 -21.59 -13.05 -13.93
CA ARG A 138 -23.01 -12.68 -13.78
C ARG A 138 -23.30 -11.85 -12.53
N MET A 139 -22.30 -11.10 -12.05
CA MET A 139 -22.45 -10.19 -10.92
C MET A 139 -23.33 -8.99 -11.30
N PRO A 140 -24.22 -8.51 -10.42
CA PRO A 140 -24.95 -7.27 -10.63
C PRO A 140 -24.00 -6.08 -10.87
N TRP A 141 -24.42 -5.12 -11.70
CA TRP A 141 -23.60 -3.96 -12.07
C TRP A 141 -23.00 -3.20 -10.87
N LEU A 142 -23.76 -3.02 -9.79
CA LEU A 142 -23.29 -2.36 -8.57
C LEU A 142 -22.15 -3.12 -7.88
N TRP A 143 -22.27 -4.44 -7.78
CA TRP A 143 -21.20 -5.29 -7.25
C TRP A 143 -20.00 -5.38 -8.19
N GLY A 144 -20.24 -5.35 -9.50
CA GLY A 144 -19.19 -5.30 -10.51
C GLY A 144 -18.36 -4.02 -10.44
N ILE A 145 -19.00 -2.85 -10.27
CA ILE A 145 -18.27 -1.58 -10.11
C ILE A 145 -17.62 -1.46 -8.73
N LEU A 146 -18.23 -2.01 -7.69
CA LEU A 146 -17.61 -2.14 -6.36
C LEU A 146 -16.29 -2.94 -6.47
N LEU A 147 -16.32 -4.11 -7.12
CA LEU A 147 -15.13 -4.90 -7.42
C LEU A 147 -14.12 -4.11 -8.26
N GLY A 148 -14.60 -3.35 -9.24
CA GLY A 148 -13.77 -2.45 -10.04
C GLY A 148 -13.03 -1.40 -9.21
N CYS A 149 -13.67 -0.83 -8.18
CA CYS A 149 -13.03 0.11 -7.26
C CYS A 149 -11.97 -0.59 -6.40
N VAL A 150 -12.26 -1.81 -5.92
CA VAL A 150 -11.29 -2.62 -5.16
C VAL A 150 -10.06 -2.94 -6.02
N LEU A 151 -10.25 -3.37 -7.26
CA LEU A 151 -9.14 -3.74 -8.16
C LEU A 151 -8.44 -2.51 -8.77
N GLY A 152 -9.10 -1.37 -8.89
CA GLY A 152 -8.57 -0.18 -9.56
C GLY A 152 -7.35 0.47 -8.89
N ALA A 153 -7.15 0.24 -7.59
CA ALA A 153 -6.07 0.84 -6.81
C ALA A 153 -4.69 0.15 -7.01
N VAL A 154 -3.62 0.94 -7.20
CA VAL A 154 -2.22 0.48 -7.13
C VAL A 154 -1.75 0.40 -5.68
N SER A 155 -0.98 -0.60 -5.27
CA SER A 155 -0.42 -0.61 -3.91
C SER A 155 0.92 0.13 -3.78
N PRO A 156 0.99 1.24 -3.00
CA PRO A 156 2.25 1.91 -2.69
C PRO A 156 3.23 1.01 -1.93
N ALA A 157 2.73 0.08 -1.10
CA ALA A 157 3.59 -0.79 -0.30
C ALA A 157 4.53 -1.68 -1.14
N VAL A 158 4.12 -2.04 -2.36
CA VAL A 158 4.94 -2.83 -3.29
C VAL A 158 5.78 -1.92 -4.19
N VAL A 159 5.17 -0.82 -4.66
CA VAL A 159 5.75 0.08 -5.65
C VAL A 159 6.81 1.01 -5.04
N VAL A 160 6.52 1.63 -3.90
CA VAL A 160 7.40 2.63 -3.24
C VAL A 160 8.78 2.08 -2.92
N PRO A 161 8.95 0.91 -2.25
CA PRO A 161 10.30 0.43 -1.94
C PRO A 161 11.12 0.17 -3.20
N SER A 162 10.48 -0.36 -4.26
CA SER A 162 11.12 -0.68 -5.53
C SER A 162 11.56 0.59 -6.27
N LEU A 163 10.71 1.61 -6.31
CA LEU A 163 11.02 2.88 -6.98
C LEU A 163 12.05 3.72 -6.23
N LEU A 164 11.97 3.78 -4.89
CA LEU A 164 12.97 4.47 -4.09
C LEU A 164 14.33 3.77 -4.21
N GLY A 165 14.37 2.43 -4.24
CA GLY A 165 15.61 1.69 -4.48
C GLY A 165 16.22 1.95 -5.88
N LEU A 166 15.38 2.13 -6.91
CA LEU A 166 15.85 2.54 -8.25
C LEU A 166 16.36 4.00 -8.25
N LYS A 167 15.65 4.89 -7.55
CA LYS A 167 16.06 6.30 -7.38
C LYS A 167 17.40 6.40 -6.65
N GLU A 168 17.62 5.65 -5.57
CA GLU A 168 18.90 5.60 -4.85
C GLU A 168 20.08 5.13 -5.73
N GLN A 169 19.79 4.35 -6.79
CA GLN A 169 20.76 3.91 -7.79
C GLN A 169 20.92 4.90 -8.97
N GLY A 170 20.20 6.03 -8.95
CA GLY A 170 20.20 7.06 -9.98
C GLY A 170 19.29 6.79 -11.18
N TYR A 171 18.45 5.75 -11.15
CA TYR A 171 17.56 5.41 -12.28
C TYR A 171 16.27 6.25 -12.27
N GLY A 172 15.99 6.92 -13.40
CA GLY A 172 14.74 7.67 -13.63
C GLY A 172 14.62 8.96 -12.81
N GLU A 173 15.72 9.42 -12.21
CA GLU A 173 15.79 10.67 -11.45
C GLU A 173 15.74 11.90 -12.37
N ASP A 174 16.34 11.81 -13.56
CA ASP A 174 16.32 12.84 -14.62
C ASP A 174 14.92 13.38 -14.93
N LYS A 175 13.93 12.49 -14.87
CA LYS A 175 12.54 12.81 -15.14
C LYS A 175 11.60 12.70 -13.94
N GLY A 176 12.12 12.36 -12.77
CA GLY A 176 11.33 12.23 -11.55
C GLY A 176 10.26 11.13 -11.63
N ILE A 177 10.57 9.99 -12.25
CA ILE A 177 9.61 8.91 -12.50
C ILE A 177 9.12 8.29 -11.19
N ALA A 178 10.02 8.10 -10.22
CA ALA A 178 9.64 7.65 -8.88
C ALA A 178 8.64 8.61 -8.23
N THR A 179 8.88 9.92 -8.32
CA THR A 179 7.98 10.96 -7.78
C THR A 179 6.62 10.95 -8.48
N LEU A 180 6.60 10.85 -9.81
CA LEU A 180 5.37 10.75 -10.59
C LEU A 180 4.52 9.56 -10.13
N VAL A 181 5.12 8.37 -10.06
CA VAL A 181 4.37 7.14 -9.77
C VAL A 181 3.89 7.10 -8.32
N ILE A 182 4.75 7.47 -7.35
CA ILE A 182 4.37 7.48 -5.92
C ILE A 182 3.28 8.51 -5.64
N ALA A 183 3.40 9.72 -6.19
CA ALA A 183 2.38 10.76 -5.98
C ALA A 183 1.04 10.38 -6.64
N ALA A 184 1.08 9.86 -7.86
CA ALA A 184 -0.12 9.44 -8.55
C ALA A 184 -0.79 8.23 -7.87
N SER A 185 -0.03 7.25 -7.37
CA SER A 185 -0.62 6.05 -6.73
C SER A 185 -1.32 6.42 -5.43
N SER A 186 -0.83 7.45 -4.74
CA SER A 186 -1.46 7.93 -3.50
C SER A 186 -2.81 8.59 -3.76
N LEU A 187 -2.97 9.32 -4.88
CA LEU A 187 -4.24 9.89 -5.29
C LEU A 187 -5.20 8.85 -5.88
N ASP A 188 -4.65 7.87 -6.61
CA ASP A 188 -5.36 6.69 -7.15
C ASP A 188 -6.06 5.92 -6.02
N ASP A 189 -5.36 5.65 -4.91
CA ASP A 189 -5.92 4.97 -3.74
C ASP A 189 -7.12 5.69 -3.14
N ILE A 190 -7.07 7.02 -3.02
CA ILE A 190 -8.18 7.81 -2.45
C ILE A 190 -9.37 7.76 -3.38
N ALA A 191 -9.14 7.97 -4.69
CA ALA A 191 -10.21 7.88 -5.67
C ALA A 191 -10.92 6.52 -5.60
N ALA A 192 -10.15 5.43 -5.49
CA ALA A 192 -10.67 4.08 -5.33
C ALA A 192 -11.45 3.88 -4.02
N ILE A 193 -10.90 4.32 -2.88
CA ILE A 193 -11.56 4.22 -1.56
C ILE A 193 -12.86 5.00 -1.54
N SER A 194 -12.87 6.24 -2.03
CA SER A 194 -14.07 7.07 -2.03
C SER A 194 -15.15 6.53 -2.96
N LEU A 195 -14.78 6.07 -4.17
CA LEU A 195 -15.72 5.43 -5.08
C LEU A 195 -16.28 4.12 -4.50
N PHE A 196 -15.44 3.32 -3.85
CA PHE A 196 -15.87 2.12 -3.14
C PHE A 196 -16.91 2.45 -2.07
N GLY A 197 -16.67 3.48 -1.23
CA GLY A 197 -17.63 3.92 -0.22
C GLY A 197 -18.98 4.33 -0.83
N ILE A 198 -18.96 5.03 -1.98
CA ILE A 198 -20.18 5.41 -2.71
C ILE A 198 -20.97 4.18 -3.14
N PHE A 199 -20.33 3.24 -3.83
CA PHE A 199 -21.04 2.05 -4.32
C PHE A 199 -21.44 1.10 -3.20
N LEU A 200 -20.66 1.01 -2.12
CA LEU A 200 -21.01 0.23 -0.93
C LEU A 200 -22.28 0.79 -0.28
N GLY A 201 -22.35 2.11 -0.07
CA GLY A 201 -23.55 2.75 0.47
C GLY A 201 -24.78 2.61 -0.43
N LEU A 202 -24.57 2.56 -1.76
CA LEU A 202 -25.62 2.27 -2.75
C LEU A 202 -26.12 0.82 -2.75
N ILE A 203 -25.30 -0.14 -2.32
CA ILE A 203 -25.69 -1.55 -2.22
C ILE A 203 -26.50 -1.78 -0.93
N PHE A 204 -26.10 -1.14 0.17
CA PHE A 204 -26.71 -1.33 1.49
C PHE A 204 -27.65 -0.16 1.90
N THR A 205 -28.28 0.50 0.92
CA THR A 205 -29.01 1.78 1.06
C THR A 205 -30.26 1.76 1.96
N ASP A 206 -30.64 0.62 2.53
CA ASP A 206 -31.64 0.58 3.61
C ASP A 206 -31.18 1.33 4.89
N GLN A 207 -29.93 1.81 4.94
CA GLN A 207 -29.39 2.65 6.01
C GLN A 207 -29.32 4.15 5.67
N GLY A 208 -30.46 4.81 5.39
CA GLY A 208 -30.74 6.23 5.69
C GLY A 208 -29.71 7.34 5.35
N GLY A 209 -28.71 7.08 4.53
CA GLY A 209 -27.60 7.99 4.26
C GLY A 209 -27.98 9.07 3.26
N ASN A 210 -27.57 10.32 3.51
CA ASN A 210 -27.72 11.39 2.54
C ASN A 210 -26.77 11.12 1.34
N LEU A 211 -27.31 10.59 0.23
CA LEU A 211 -26.55 10.23 -0.97
C LEU A 211 -25.62 11.36 -1.46
N THR A 212 -26.05 12.60 -1.27
CA THR A 212 -25.26 13.80 -1.56
C THR A 212 -23.95 13.83 -0.77
N MET A 213 -24.00 13.50 0.53
CA MET A 213 -22.82 13.47 1.39
C MET A 213 -21.86 12.36 1.00
N LEU A 214 -22.38 11.20 0.58
CA LEU A 214 -21.58 10.07 0.14
C LEU A 214 -20.79 10.38 -1.14
N ILE A 215 -21.44 11.04 -2.12
CA ILE A 215 -20.77 11.47 -3.36
C ILE A 215 -19.74 12.57 -3.08
N LEU A 216 -20.06 13.50 -2.17
CA LEU A 216 -19.17 14.61 -1.82
C LEU A 216 -17.98 14.17 -0.95
N GLN A 217 -18.05 12.98 -0.35
CA GLN A 217 -17.03 12.44 0.55
C GLN A 217 -15.65 12.38 -0.12
N GLY A 218 -15.54 11.88 -1.36
CA GLY A 218 -14.23 11.75 -2.01
C GLY A 218 -13.49 13.07 -2.24
N PRO A 219 -14.10 14.07 -2.91
CA PRO A 219 -13.51 15.40 -3.03
C PRO A 219 -13.17 16.04 -1.68
N ILE A 220 -14.02 15.83 -0.66
CA ILE A 220 -13.78 16.31 0.71
C ILE A 220 -12.56 15.62 1.32
N GLU A 221 -12.39 14.30 1.17
CA GLU A 221 -11.24 13.55 1.67
C GLU A 221 -9.92 14.06 1.08
N ILE A 222 -9.90 14.33 -0.23
CA ILE A 222 -8.73 14.92 -0.90
C ILE A 222 -8.42 16.29 -0.32
N PHE A 223 -9.43 17.14 -0.15
CA PHE A 223 -9.24 18.48 0.40
C PHE A 223 -8.74 18.44 1.84
N ILE A 224 -9.36 17.64 2.70
CA ILE A 224 -8.97 17.45 4.10
C ILE A 224 -7.55 16.91 4.19
N GLY A 225 -7.22 15.88 3.39
CA GLY A 225 -5.88 15.28 3.36
C GLY A 225 -4.82 16.30 2.98
N ILE A 226 -5.01 17.04 1.87
CA ILE A 226 -4.07 18.09 1.45
C ILE A 226 -3.96 19.19 2.49
N ALA A 227 -5.09 19.71 2.99
CA ALA A 227 -5.10 20.80 3.97
C ALA A 227 -4.40 20.41 5.27
N PHE A 228 -4.73 19.23 5.83
CA PHE A 228 -4.06 18.70 7.01
C PHE A 228 -2.57 18.49 6.75
N GLY A 229 -2.21 17.88 5.62
CA GLY A 229 -0.82 17.60 5.27
C GLY A 229 0.02 18.87 5.10
N LEU A 230 -0.52 19.90 4.46
CA LEU A 230 0.14 21.20 4.34
C LEU A 230 0.32 21.86 5.71
N CYS A 231 -0.74 21.97 6.50
CA CYS A 231 -0.68 22.61 7.82
C CYS A 231 0.27 21.88 8.78
N TYR A 232 0.16 20.56 8.88
CA TYR A 232 0.96 19.74 9.78
C TYR A 232 2.41 19.61 9.28
N GLY A 233 2.62 19.47 7.97
CA GLY A 233 3.94 19.47 7.36
C GLY A 233 4.68 20.79 7.63
N LEU A 234 4.01 21.94 7.44
CA LEU A 234 4.58 23.25 7.78
C LEU A 234 4.90 23.38 9.27
N LEU A 235 4.04 22.87 10.16
CA LEU A 235 4.32 22.84 11.59
C LEU A 235 5.63 22.10 11.89
N ILE A 236 5.85 20.93 11.28
CA ILE A 236 7.07 20.12 11.45
C ILE A 236 8.32 20.78 10.82
N VAL A 237 8.15 21.66 9.84
CA VAL A 237 9.26 22.47 9.31
C VAL A 237 9.81 23.41 10.39
N TYR A 238 8.93 24.00 11.21
CA TYR A 238 9.31 25.01 12.22
C TYR A 238 9.54 24.42 13.62
N VAL A 239 8.84 23.35 13.98
CA VAL A 239 8.95 22.65 15.27
C VAL A 239 9.69 21.33 15.03
N PRO A 240 10.80 21.03 15.73
CA PRO A 240 11.42 21.72 16.88
C PRO A 240 12.32 22.90 16.49
N HIS A 241 12.57 23.79 17.45
CA HIS A 241 13.45 24.94 17.25
C HIS A 241 14.87 24.47 16.88
N ARG A 242 15.54 25.22 16.00
CA ARG A 242 16.79 24.80 15.33
C ARG A 242 17.96 24.55 16.30
N GLU A 243 17.89 25.14 17.48
CA GLU A 243 18.95 25.10 18.49
C GLU A 243 18.79 23.93 19.48
N GLU A 244 17.72 23.14 19.38
CA GLU A 244 17.58 21.97 20.24
C GLU A 244 18.62 20.90 19.90
N SER A 245 19.24 20.30 20.91
CA SER A 245 20.27 19.27 20.74
C SER A 245 19.77 18.01 19.99
N ASN A 246 18.45 17.73 20.06
CA ASN A 246 17.84 16.50 19.56
C ASN A 246 16.81 16.72 18.43
N VAL A 247 16.98 17.75 17.58
CA VAL A 247 16.05 18.05 16.46
C VAL A 247 15.69 16.81 15.63
N LYS A 248 16.67 15.93 15.37
CA LYS A 248 16.49 14.71 14.55
C LYS A 248 15.45 13.77 15.15
N ILE A 249 15.55 13.51 16.45
CA ILE A 249 14.69 12.56 17.18
C ILE A 249 13.26 13.10 17.23
N TRP A 250 13.11 14.39 17.55
CA TRP A 250 11.79 15.01 17.60
C TRP A 250 11.12 15.07 16.24
N ARG A 251 11.85 15.35 15.15
CA ARG A 251 11.27 15.30 13.79
C ARG A 251 10.78 13.90 13.43
N ILE A 252 11.52 12.86 13.80
CA ILE A 252 11.10 11.46 13.63
C ILE A 252 9.83 11.19 14.45
N LEU A 253 9.81 11.58 15.72
CA LEU A 253 8.68 11.37 16.63
C LEU A 253 7.43 12.10 16.16
N LEU A 254 7.56 13.35 15.71
CA LEU A 254 6.45 14.16 15.19
C LEU A 254 5.91 13.59 13.87
N LEU A 255 6.78 13.20 12.93
CA LEU A 255 6.32 12.55 11.69
C LEU A 255 5.60 11.23 11.97
N LEU A 256 6.15 10.39 12.86
CA LEU A 256 5.54 9.11 13.22
C LEU A 256 4.21 9.31 13.95
N GLY A 257 4.20 10.13 15.01
CA GLY A 257 3.02 10.39 15.82
C GLY A 257 1.91 11.08 15.03
N GLY A 258 2.27 12.09 14.22
CA GLY A 258 1.34 12.75 13.30
C GLY A 258 0.84 11.84 12.20
N GLY A 259 1.67 10.92 11.69
CA GLY A 259 1.25 9.92 10.72
C GLY A 259 0.26 8.91 11.29
N ILE A 260 0.48 8.43 12.51
CA ILE A 260 -0.45 7.58 13.24
C ILE A 260 -1.77 8.33 13.46
N LEU A 261 -1.71 9.58 13.94
CA LEU A 261 -2.89 10.41 14.13
C LEU A 261 -3.64 10.65 12.82
N SER A 262 -2.92 10.89 11.72
CA SER A 262 -3.53 11.13 10.42
C SER A 262 -4.28 9.90 9.92
N VAL A 263 -3.63 8.72 9.90
CA VAL A 263 -4.24 7.48 9.40
C VAL A 263 -5.35 6.99 10.33
N LEU A 264 -5.07 6.78 11.63
CA LEU A 264 -6.07 6.24 12.55
C LEU A 264 -7.16 7.27 12.90
N GLY A 265 -6.80 8.56 13.00
CA GLY A 265 -7.75 9.61 13.31
C GLY A 265 -8.72 9.89 12.17
N SER A 266 -8.25 9.90 10.92
CA SER A 266 -9.13 10.11 9.75
C SER A 266 -10.17 9.00 9.61
N GLU A 267 -9.78 7.74 9.86
CA GLU A 267 -10.69 6.59 9.88
C GLU A 267 -11.75 6.73 10.96
N ARG A 268 -11.38 7.17 12.17
CA ARG A 268 -12.33 7.43 13.27
C ARG A 268 -13.33 8.55 12.96
N ILE A 269 -12.97 9.51 12.11
CA ILE A 269 -13.85 10.60 11.68
C ILE A 269 -14.71 10.18 10.46
N GLY A 270 -14.45 9.00 9.87
CA GLY A 270 -15.16 8.49 8.70
C GLY A 270 -14.57 8.90 7.35
N PHE A 271 -13.37 9.49 7.33
CA PHE A 271 -12.66 9.94 6.12
C PHE A 271 -11.38 9.12 5.89
N GLY A 272 -11.50 7.80 5.78
CA GLY A 272 -10.35 6.88 5.75
C GLY A 272 -9.33 7.15 4.64
N GLY A 273 -9.73 7.75 3.51
CA GLY A 273 -8.82 8.15 2.43
C GLY A 273 -7.97 9.40 2.75
N ALA A 274 -8.44 10.28 3.63
CA ALA A 274 -7.77 11.55 3.91
C ALA A 274 -6.46 11.38 4.71
N GLY A 275 -6.39 10.39 5.59
CA GLY A 275 -5.22 10.13 6.45
C GLY A 275 -3.96 9.74 5.68
N PRO A 276 -3.99 8.69 4.84
CA PRO A 276 -2.86 8.31 3.99
C PRO A 276 -2.33 9.48 3.16
N LEU A 277 -3.22 10.27 2.55
CA LEU A 277 -2.83 11.44 1.75
C LEU A 277 -2.19 12.53 2.61
N GLY A 278 -2.84 12.89 3.71
CA GLY A 278 -2.34 13.93 4.60
C GLY A 278 -0.98 13.59 5.18
N LEU A 279 -0.73 12.32 5.47
CA LEU A 279 0.58 11.84 5.89
C LEU A 279 1.66 12.02 4.82
N ILE A 280 1.41 11.60 3.58
CA ILE A 280 2.39 11.73 2.49
C ILE A 280 2.67 13.19 2.20
N VAL A 281 1.63 14.03 2.15
CA VAL A 281 1.75 15.48 1.93
C VAL A 281 2.53 16.12 3.09
N ALA A 282 2.24 15.76 4.35
CA ALA A 282 2.99 16.26 5.51
C ALA A 282 4.47 15.89 5.45
N ALA A 283 4.78 14.63 5.15
CA ALA A 283 6.16 14.16 5.01
C ALA A 283 6.89 14.85 3.86
N PHE A 284 6.21 15.06 2.73
CA PHE A 284 6.75 15.77 1.57
C PHE A 284 7.03 17.25 1.85
N VAL A 285 6.09 17.95 2.48
CA VAL A 285 6.23 19.37 2.85
C VAL A 285 7.35 19.53 3.87
N ALA A 286 7.43 18.65 4.87
CA ALA A 286 8.50 18.62 5.86
C ALA A 286 9.87 18.42 5.18
N SER A 287 10.00 17.39 4.33
CA SER A 287 11.23 17.10 3.58
C SER A 287 11.66 18.28 2.71
N SER A 288 10.73 18.85 1.94
CA SER A 288 10.98 19.99 1.04
C SER A 288 11.41 21.25 1.81
N GLY A 289 10.76 21.53 2.94
CA GLY A 289 11.09 22.67 3.80
C GLY A 289 12.47 22.52 4.46
N TRP A 290 12.86 21.30 4.81
CA TRP A 290 14.20 21.03 5.34
C TRP A 290 15.28 21.07 4.25
N PHE A 291 15.00 20.53 3.07
CA PHE A 291 15.94 20.49 1.95
C PHE A 291 16.28 21.89 1.41
N SER A 292 15.33 22.82 1.50
CA SER A 292 15.53 24.22 1.10
C SER A 292 16.59 24.95 1.94
N ASN A 293 17.01 24.38 3.08
CA ASN A 293 18.06 24.93 3.93
C ASN A 293 19.31 24.04 3.93
N PRO A 294 20.47 24.50 3.42
CA PRO A 294 21.70 23.72 3.32
C PRO A 294 22.15 23.08 4.65
N ASN A 295 21.90 23.77 5.78
CA ASN A 295 22.27 23.28 7.11
C ASN A 295 21.45 22.07 7.58
N ASN A 296 20.29 21.82 6.96
CA ASN A 296 19.37 20.74 7.35
C ASN A 296 19.46 19.50 6.44
N ALA A 297 20.23 19.52 5.35
CA ALA A 297 20.33 18.40 4.40
C ALA A 297 20.75 17.09 5.09
N ASN A 298 21.70 17.17 6.03
CA ASN A 298 22.14 16.02 6.84
C ASN A 298 21.04 15.50 7.79
N ILE A 299 20.18 16.38 8.29
CA ILE A 299 19.05 16.00 9.15
C ILE A 299 18.02 15.24 8.32
N THR A 300 17.63 15.74 7.15
CA THR A 300 16.67 15.07 6.26
C THR A 300 17.13 13.66 5.90
N LYS A 301 18.41 13.50 5.48
CA LYS A 301 18.98 12.16 5.20
C LYS A 301 18.95 11.23 6.42
N THR A 302 19.15 11.77 7.63
CA THR A 302 19.08 10.96 8.86
C THR A 302 17.66 10.49 9.15
N VAL A 303 16.67 11.37 8.97
CA VAL A 303 15.24 11.04 9.15
C VAL A 303 14.80 10.00 8.11
N GLU A 304 15.16 10.18 6.84
CA GLU A 304 14.94 9.20 5.77
C GLU A 304 15.56 7.84 6.09
N GLY A 305 16.82 7.84 6.56
CA GLY A 305 17.53 6.62 6.96
C GLY A 305 16.84 5.88 8.12
N PHE A 306 16.28 6.61 9.08
CA PHE A 306 15.48 6.01 10.16
C PHE A 306 14.24 5.30 9.62
N PHE A 307 13.41 5.98 8.80
CA PHE A 307 12.21 5.36 8.24
C PHE A 307 12.53 4.22 7.26
N SER A 308 13.68 4.29 6.57
CA SER A 308 14.17 3.16 5.76
C SER A 308 14.50 1.94 6.61
N THR A 309 15.15 2.15 7.77
CA THR A 309 15.46 1.08 8.73
C THR A 309 14.21 0.54 9.40
N ALA A 310 13.29 1.41 9.82
CA ALA A 310 12.01 1.02 10.39
C ALA A 310 11.19 0.18 9.39
N TRP A 311 11.22 0.54 8.10
CA TRP A 311 10.53 -0.24 7.07
C TRP A 311 11.07 -1.67 6.96
N VAL A 312 12.37 -1.92 7.13
CA VAL A 312 12.92 -3.29 7.13
C VAL A 312 12.26 -4.17 8.21
N ILE A 313 11.84 -3.57 9.33
CA ILE A 313 11.12 -4.26 10.41
C ILE A 313 9.64 -4.46 10.06
N PHE A 314 8.97 -3.42 9.55
CA PHE A 314 7.54 -3.46 9.24
C PHE A 314 7.20 -4.21 7.94
N GLN A 315 8.13 -4.32 7.00
CA GLN A 315 7.95 -4.99 5.72
C GLN A 315 7.56 -6.48 5.87
N PRO A 316 8.29 -7.34 6.61
CA PRO A 316 7.90 -8.74 6.80
C PRO A 316 6.58 -8.88 7.56
N ILE A 317 6.31 -7.98 8.50
CA ILE A 317 5.04 -7.94 9.23
C ILE A 317 3.88 -7.68 8.26
N LEU A 318 3.97 -6.62 7.45
CA LEU A 318 2.90 -6.25 6.52
C LEU A 318 2.64 -7.35 5.49
N PHE A 319 3.67 -7.80 4.78
CA PHE A 319 3.50 -8.79 3.70
C PHE A 319 3.20 -10.19 4.23
N GLY A 320 3.75 -10.56 5.39
CA GLY A 320 3.36 -11.79 6.09
C GLY A 320 1.88 -11.77 6.44
N LEU A 321 1.38 -10.69 7.04
CA LEU A 321 -0.04 -10.55 7.40
C LEU A 321 -0.96 -10.54 6.18
N ILE A 322 -0.57 -9.85 5.09
CA ILE A 322 -1.31 -9.90 3.83
C ILE A 322 -1.37 -11.35 3.30
N GLY A 323 -0.30 -12.12 3.42
CA GLY A 323 -0.29 -13.53 3.03
C GLY A 323 -1.24 -14.39 3.86
N THR A 324 -1.42 -14.06 5.15
CA THR A 324 -2.31 -14.83 6.04
C THR A 324 -3.81 -14.62 5.78
N GLU A 325 -4.19 -13.62 4.98
CA GLU A 325 -5.57 -13.42 4.53
C GLU A 325 -5.97 -14.43 3.43
N ILE A 326 -4.99 -15.14 2.83
CA ILE A 326 -5.22 -16.03 1.69
C ILE A 326 -5.43 -17.46 2.19
N LYS A 327 -6.68 -17.93 2.15
CA LYS A 327 -7.05 -19.31 2.53
C LYS A 327 -7.57 -20.09 1.32
N PHE A 328 -6.81 -21.09 0.86
CA PHE A 328 -7.13 -21.86 -0.35
C PHE A 328 -8.40 -22.71 -0.21
N SER A 329 -8.78 -23.10 1.00
CA SER A 329 -10.01 -23.88 1.21
C SER A 329 -11.30 -23.07 1.01
N GLU A 330 -11.22 -21.74 0.97
CA GLU A 330 -12.35 -20.85 0.72
C GLU A 330 -12.42 -20.41 -0.76
N LEU A 331 -11.42 -20.78 -1.58
CA LEU A 331 -11.37 -20.40 -3.00
C LEU A 331 -12.10 -21.42 -3.86
N GLU A 332 -13.30 -21.06 -4.30
CA GLU A 332 -14.04 -21.86 -5.27
C GLU A 332 -13.32 -21.87 -6.64
N THR A 333 -13.04 -23.05 -7.18
CA THR A 333 -12.21 -23.20 -8.40
C THR A 333 -12.85 -22.57 -9.64
N SER A 334 -14.18 -22.57 -9.71
CA SER A 334 -14.99 -21.92 -10.77
C SER A 334 -14.76 -20.40 -10.78
N THR A 335 -14.86 -19.77 -9.61
CA THR A 335 -14.65 -18.33 -9.39
C THR A 335 -13.19 -17.93 -9.63
N LEU A 336 -12.23 -18.84 -9.37
CA LEU A 336 -10.81 -18.56 -9.56
C LEU A 336 -10.45 -18.28 -11.04
N LEU A 337 -10.90 -19.13 -11.96
CA LEU A 337 -10.59 -18.98 -13.39
C LEU A 337 -11.27 -17.75 -13.99
N LEU A 338 -12.55 -17.56 -13.67
CA LEU A 338 -13.32 -16.40 -14.14
C LEU A 338 -12.79 -15.10 -13.53
N GLY A 339 -12.39 -15.11 -12.25
CA GLY A 339 -11.73 -14.01 -11.58
C GLY A 339 -10.39 -13.63 -12.22
N LEU A 340 -9.58 -14.62 -12.61
CA LEU A 340 -8.34 -14.39 -13.37
C LEU A 340 -8.62 -13.72 -14.72
N ALA A 341 -9.68 -14.13 -15.41
CA ALA A 341 -10.09 -13.52 -16.67
C ALA A 341 -10.53 -12.05 -16.48
N VAL A 342 -11.36 -11.77 -15.47
CA VAL A 342 -11.77 -10.39 -15.12
C VAL A 342 -10.54 -9.52 -14.81
N LEU A 343 -9.61 -10.02 -14.00
CA LEU A 343 -8.36 -9.33 -13.67
C LEU A 343 -7.51 -9.06 -14.92
N PHE A 344 -7.39 -10.05 -15.81
CA PHE A 344 -6.64 -9.90 -17.05
C PHE A 344 -7.20 -8.80 -17.95
N PHE A 345 -8.51 -8.78 -18.19
CA PHE A 345 -9.13 -7.72 -18.99
C PHE A 345 -8.97 -6.33 -18.36
N GLY A 346 -9.16 -6.22 -17.04
CA GLY A 346 -8.94 -4.98 -16.30
C GLY A 346 -7.51 -4.46 -16.46
N LEU A 347 -6.51 -5.32 -16.25
CA LEU A 347 -5.10 -4.97 -16.38
C LEU A 347 -4.71 -4.60 -17.81
N CYS A 348 -5.23 -5.31 -18.82
CA CYS A 348 -4.96 -4.99 -20.22
C CYS A 348 -5.40 -3.57 -20.59
N LEU A 349 -6.63 -3.19 -20.26
CA LEU A 349 -7.13 -1.84 -20.53
C LEU A 349 -6.48 -0.79 -19.63
N ARG A 350 -6.11 -1.13 -18.39
CA ARG A 350 -5.31 -0.26 -17.51
C ARG A 350 -3.98 0.10 -18.18
N VAL A 351 -3.23 -0.91 -18.65
CA VAL A 351 -1.93 -0.71 -19.31
C VAL A 351 -2.06 0.12 -20.58
N ALA A 352 -3.07 -0.16 -21.41
CA ALA A 352 -3.35 0.64 -22.60
C ALA A 352 -3.65 2.09 -22.24
N THR A 353 -4.43 2.33 -21.19
CA THR A 353 -4.78 3.67 -20.71
C THR A 353 -3.57 4.42 -20.20
N VAL A 354 -2.75 3.80 -19.33
CA VAL A 354 -1.49 4.40 -18.83
C VAL A 354 -0.56 4.76 -19.98
N TRP A 355 -0.46 3.89 -20.98
CA TRP A 355 0.33 4.16 -22.17
C TRP A 355 -0.17 5.40 -22.93
N ILE A 356 -1.49 5.54 -23.13
CA ILE A 356 -2.09 6.66 -23.87
C ILE A 356 -1.96 7.99 -23.09
N ILE A 357 -2.27 8.01 -21.80
CA ILE A 357 -2.28 9.27 -21.03
C ILE A 357 -0.87 9.83 -20.78
N THR A 358 0.16 9.00 -20.90
CA THR A 358 1.57 9.40 -20.71
C THR A 358 2.21 9.99 -21.99
N VAL A 359 1.45 10.20 -23.07
CA VAL A 359 1.93 10.71 -24.39
C VAL A 359 2.46 12.16 -24.38
N ASN A 360 2.49 12.84 -23.24
CA ASN A 360 2.66 14.29 -23.14
C ASN A 360 4.09 14.86 -23.39
N GLY A 361 4.94 14.20 -24.17
CA GLY A 361 6.27 14.68 -24.60
C GLY A 361 7.39 14.69 -23.54
N ILE A 362 7.06 14.55 -22.26
CA ILE A 362 8.05 14.56 -21.15
C ILE A 362 8.73 13.20 -20.99
N LEU A 363 7.99 12.10 -21.18
CA LEU A 363 8.45 10.73 -21.00
C LEU A 363 8.84 10.08 -22.35
N SER A 364 9.94 9.35 -22.36
CA SER A 364 10.36 8.56 -23.52
C SER A 364 9.51 7.28 -23.66
N LEU A 365 9.51 6.64 -24.83
CA LEU A 365 8.76 5.39 -25.04
C LEU A 365 9.14 4.28 -24.04
N LYS A 366 10.42 4.20 -23.67
CA LYS A 366 10.91 3.23 -22.68
C LYS A 366 10.39 3.54 -21.28
N GLU A 367 10.40 4.81 -20.89
CA GLU A 367 9.90 5.25 -19.58
C GLU A 367 8.38 5.11 -19.48
N ARG A 368 7.65 5.35 -20.57
CA ARG A 368 6.20 5.10 -20.64
C ARG A 368 5.87 3.63 -20.41
N LEU A 369 6.67 2.73 -20.98
CA LEU A 369 6.55 1.29 -20.72
C LEU A 369 6.82 0.99 -19.25
N PHE A 370 7.87 1.59 -18.68
CA PHE A 370 8.20 1.41 -17.26
C PHE A 370 7.08 1.91 -16.34
N VAL A 371 6.53 3.10 -16.58
CA VAL A 371 5.40 3.63 -15.80
C VAL A 371 4.20 2.70 -15.90
N SER A 372 3.93 2.15 -17.08
CA SER A 372 2.86 1.16 -17.26
C SER A 372 3.10 -0.11 -16.45
N ILE A 373 4.35 -0.62 -16.42
CA ILE A 373 4.76 -1.78 -15.61
C ILE A 373 4.67 -1.48 -14.10
N ALA A 374 5.06 -0.28 -13.68
CA ALA A 374 4.99 0.12 -12.29
C ALA A 374 3.54 0.27 -11.78
N TRP A 375 2.57 0.38 -12.69
CA TRP A 375 1.13 0.52 -12.40
C TRP A 375 0.38 -0.82 -12.24
N PHE A 376 1.09 -1.95 -12.29
CA PHE A 376 0.52 -3.30 -12.12
C PHE A 376 0.22 -3.72 -10.67
N PRO A 377 1.11 -3.48 -9.67
CA PRO A 377 0.97 -4.12 -8.36
C PRO A 377 -0.32 -3.75 -7.62
N LYS A 378 -1.07 -4.78 -7.17
CA LYS A 378 -2.23 -4.68 -6.27
C LYS A 378 -1.92 -5.42 -4.97
N ALA A 379 -2.27 -4.86 -3.82
CA ALA A 379 -2.04 -5.48 -2.51
C ALA A 379 -2.89 -4.83 -1.39
N THR A 380 -2.46 -3.67 -0.92
CA THR A 380 -2.94 -3.09 0.35
C THR A 380 -4.38 -2.62 0.33
N VAL A 381 -4.80 -1.92 -0.72
CA VAL A 381 -6.19 -1.42 -0.84
C VAL A 381 -7.16 -2.59 -1.01
N GLN A 382 -6.74 -3.62 -1.74
CA GLN A 382 -7.53 -4.84 -1.94
C GLN A 382 -7.74 -5.59 -0.62
N ALA A 383 -6.67 -5.77 0.15
CA ALA A 383 -6.74 -6.41 1.46
C ALA A 383 -7.54 -5.59 2.50
N LEU A 384 -7.64 -4.26 2.29
CA LEU A 384 -8.40 -3.38 3.17
C LEU A 384 -9.89 -3.35 2.80
N LEU A 385 -10.22 -3.12 1.53
CA LEU A 385 -11.60 -2.85 1.09
C LEU A 385 -12.41 -4.12 0.85
N ALA A 386 -11.78 -5.20 0.38
CA ALA A 386 -12.53 -6.39 -0.01
C ALA A 386 -13.29 -7.07 1.15
N PRO A 387 -12.75 -7.17 2.37
CA PRO A 387 -13.49 -7.72 3.51
C PRO A 387 -14.70 -6.87 3.91
N ILE A 388 -14.64 -5.53 3.77
CA ILE A 388 -15.67 -4.61 4.26
C ILE A 388 -17.05 -4.93 3.68
N ALA A 389 -17.13 -5.24 2.39
CA ALA A 389 -18.40 -5.55 1.74
C ALA A 389 -19.01 -6.87 2.26
N LEU A 390 -18.17 -7.86 2.52
CA LEU A 390 -18.58 -9.15 3.07
C LEU A 390 -18.98 -9.04 4.54
N ASP A 391 -18.20 -8.32 5.33
CA ASP A 391 -18.47 -8.08 6.75
C ASP A 391 -19.79 -7.32 6.92
N LEU A 392 -20.01 -6.27 6.12
CA LEU A 392 -21.27 -5.52 6.16
C LEU A 392 -22.47 -6.39 5.74
N ALA A 393 -22.31 -7.26 4.73
CA ALA A 393 -23.36 -8.22 4.36
C ALA A 393 -23.69 -9.20 5.50
N ARG A 394 -22.68 -9.66 6.24
CA ARG A 394 -22.86 -10.56 7.39
C ARG A 394 -23.49 -9.84 8.59
N GLU A 395 -23.01 -8.64 8.92
CA GLU A 395 -23.53 -7.83 10.04
C GLU A 395 -24.98 -7.41 9.83
N THR A 396 -25.35 -7.09 8.59
CA THR A 396 -26.73 -6.70 8.23
C THR A 396 -27.67 -7.88 8.04
N ASN A 397 -27.20 -9.13 8.23
CA ASN A 397 -27.94 -10.36 7.91
C ASN A 397 -28.56 -10.31 6.51
N ALA A 398 -27.78 -9.83 5.54
CA ALA A 398 -28.21 -9.73 4.15
C ALA A 398 -28.50 -11.12 3.57
N PRO A 399 -29.38 -11.22 2.54
CA PRO A 399 -29.60 -12.43 1.76
C PRO A 399 -28.30 -13.17 1.42
N GLU A 400 -28.34 -14.52 1.44
CA GLU A 400 -27.18 -15.38 1.15
C GLU A 400 -26.52 -15.04 -0.19
N GLU A 401 -27.27 -14.57 -1.18
CA GLU A 401 -26.75 -14.11 -2.46
C GLU A 401 -25.78 -12.93 -2.31
N MET A 402 -26.06 -11.96 -1.44
CA MET A 402 -25.15 -10.83 -1.19
C MET A 402 -23.91 -11.25 -0.41
N ILE A 403 -24.04 -12.22 0.49
CA ILE A 403 -22.88 -12.81 1.19
C ILE A 403 -21.97 -13.50 0.17
N HIS A 404 -22.54 -14.30 -0.74
CA HIS A 404 -21.78 -14.95 -1.79
C HIS A 404 -21.09 -13.95 -2.73
N LEU A 405 -21.76 -12.85 -3.10
CA LEU A 405 -21.14 -11.76 -3.87
C LEU A 405 -19.97 -11.11 -3.12
N GLY A 406 -20.11 -10.90 -1.80
CA GLY A 406 -19.01 -10.44 -0.94
C GLY A 406 -17.82 -11.41 -0.91
N GLU A 407 -18.08 -12.71 -0.84
CA GLU A 407 -17.05 -13.77 -0.90
C GLU A 407 -16.35 -13.81 -2.27
N GLN A 408 -17.09 -13.61 -3.36
CA GLN A 408 -16.52 -13.48 -4.70
C GLN A 408 -15.61 -12.24 -4.80
N VAL A 409 -16.04 -11.08 -4.28
CA VAL A 409 -15.21 -9.87 -4.24
C VAL A 409 -13.92 -10.11 -3.47
N LEU A 410 -14.01 -10.70 -2.29
CA LEU A 410 -12.84 -11.06 -1.46
C LEU A 410 -11.90 -12.02 -2.20
N THR A 411 -12.46 -13.07 -2.81
CA THR A 411 -11.72 -14.08 -3.56
C THR A 411 -10.94 -13.47 -4.72
N ILE A 412 -11.59 -12.62 -5.53
CA ILE A 412 -10.96 -11.98 -6.69
C ILE A 412 -9.94 -10.94 -6.23
N ALA A 413 -10.21 -10.22 -5.15
CA ALA A 413 -9.25 -9.30 -4.55
C ALA A 413 -7.99 -10.04 -4.12
N VAL A 414 -8.12 -11.13 -3.34
CA VAL A 414 -7.01 -12.00 -2.91
C VAL A 414 -6.21 -12.54 -4.10
N LEU A 415 -6.90 -13.03 -5.13
CA LEU A 415 -6.28 -13.51 -6.37
C LEU A 415 -5.47 -12.40 -7.05
N SER A 416 -5.99 -11.17 -7.08
CA SER A 416 -5.30 -10.02 -7.65
C SER A 416 -4.00 -9.69 -6.90
N ILE A 417 -4.00 -9.82 -5.57
CA ILE A 417 -2.80 -9.64 -4.73
C ILE A 417 -1.78 -10.73 -5.07
N LEU A 418 -2.22 -11.98 -5.08
CA LEU A 418 -1.38 -13.15 -5.32
C LEU A 418 -0.67 -13.09 -6.67
N VAL A 419 -1.34 -12.60 -7.71
CA VAL A 419 -0.79 -12.54 -9.07
C VAL A 419 0.00 -11.26 -9.29
N THR A 420 -0.57 -10.09 -8.99
CA THR A 420 -0.02 -8.82 -9.48
C THR A 420 1.10 -8.26 -8.61
N ALA A 421 1.08 -8.44 -7.28
CA ALA A 421 2.15 -7.94 -6.42
C ALA A 421 3.50 -8.62 -6.73
N PRO A 422 3.59 -9.96 -6.82
CA PRO A 422 4.83 -10.63 -7.22
C PRO A 422 5.30 -10.24 -8.62
N ILE A 423 4.41 -10.32 -9.61
CA ILE A 423 4.73 -10.05 -11.01
C ILE A 423 5.21 -8.61 -11.16
N GLY A 424 4.49 -7.65 -10.57
CA GLY A 424 4.84 -6.25 -10.66
C GLY A 424 6.13 -5.91 -9.92
N ALA A 425 6.39 -6.47 -8.74
CA ALA A 425 7.66 -6.26 -8.04
C ALA A 425 8.86 -6.79 -8.84
N VAL A 426 8.73 -7.99 -9.42
CA VAL A 426 9.74 -8.58 -10.31
C VAL A 426 9.92 -7.71 -11.55
N ALA A 427 8.82 -7.32 -12.18
CA ALA A 427 8.84 -6.52 -13.40
C ALA A 427 9.48 -5.16 -13.18
N ILE A 428 9.17 -4.43 -12.10
CA ILE A 428 9.82 -3.15 -11.77
C ILE A 428 11.32 -3.34 -11.57
N LYS A 429 11.73 -4.35 -10.79
CA LYS A 429 13.15 -4.63 -10.50
C LYS A 429 13.98 -4.89 -11.76
N PHE A 430 13.45 -5.67 -12.71
CA PHE A 430 14.18 -6.03 -13.93
C PHE A 430 14.03 -5.00 -15.06
N SER A 431 12.89 -4.33 -15.15
CA SER A 431 12.64 -3.34 -16.20
C SER A 431 13.26 -1.99 -15.89
N GLY A 432 13.39 -1.60 -14.60
CA GLY A 432 13.97 -0.33 -14.18
C GLY A 432 15.33 -0.05 -14.82
N PRO A 433 16.35 -0.90 -14.60
CA PRO A 433 17.69 -0.69 -15.18
C PRO A 433 17.75 -0.72 -16.71
N ARG A 434 16.75 -1.31 -17.38
CA ARG A 434 16.71 -1.46 -18.85
C ARG A 434 15.95 -0.33 -19.55
N LEU A 435 14.94 0.22 -18.88
CA LEU A 435 14.01 1.19 -19.45
C LEU A 435 14.25 2.61 -18.96
N LEU A 436 14.88 2.77 -17.79
CA LEU A 436 15.16 4.08 -17.20
C LEU A 436 16.60 4.52 -17.49
N ASN A 437 16.77 5.84 -17.66
CA ASN A 437 18.10 6.44 -17.72
C ASN A 437 18.72 6.46 -16.33
N GLN A 438 20.02 6.16 -16.26
CA GLN A 438 20.79 6.31 -15.03
C GLN A 438 21.50 7.66 -15.04
N MET A 439 21.20 8.53 -14.08
CA MET A 439 22.05 9.67 -13.79
C MET A 439 23.33 9.13 -13.14
N LYS A 440 24.46 9.24 -13.84
CA LYS A 440 25.77 9.04 -13.21
C LYS A 440 26.00 10.23 -12.28
N ASN A 441 26.09 9.97 -10.98
CA ASN A 441 26.66 10.94 -10.06
C ASN A 441 28.12 11.16 -10.50
N GLU A 442 28.42 12.30 -11.12
CA GLU A 442 29.77 12.79 -11.31
C GLU A 442 30.35 13.22 -9.97
N GLN A 443 30.66 12.27 -9.09
CA GLN A 443 31.56 12.45 -7.95
C GLN A 443 32.35 11.15 -7.74
N SER A 444 33.46 11.07 -8.49
CA SER A 444 34.66 10.30 -8.14
C SER A 444 35.34 10.86 -6.91
#